data_AF-A9CZ55-F1
#
_entry.id   AF-A9CZ55-F1
#
_cell.length_a   1.000
_cell.length_b   1.000
_cell.length_c   1.000
_cell.angle_alpha   90.00
_cell.angle_beta   90.00
_cell.angle_gamma   90.00
#
_symmetry.space_group_name_H-M   'P 1'
#
loop_
_entity.id
_entity.type
_entity.pdbx_description
1 polymer ?
#
loop_
_entity_poly.entity_id
_entity_poly.type
_entity_poly.pdbx_seq_one_letter_code
_entity_poly.pdbx_strand_id
1 'polypeptide(L)'
;MSLQGTANNANVLQLHRQLEQAVTKMLIVLGKHSPEVIGFSIPSFEKREEDEQPEQIQVQPVADFSFTHTAFSQWLAPVGANTRLVKRYPGVVILSSGEQQIIPLISEINRLKDEFAKAVRLGFKNRQSAHENLHKIIPGILLQQATRKIHHLVQTVSSVNFYWAHRPMVKEITKEQALADIDRALESKRYDLTMLNKTEIEQRTQHEKSLISRIPADARIIERRIARVQPCYDIWIKASGSKTATKLGSKNASLPVIIFGKVGRYNGLSDYCRPVEKKLGPQESIIESELLTRKSWFVTMQPKKKSGVLLGHK
;
A
#
# COMPACT_ATOMS: atom_id res chain seq x y z
N MET A 1 26.02 20.69 -10.39
CA MET A 1 25.21 20.24 -9.23
C MET A 1 25.23 21.35 -8.20
N SER A 2 24.09 21.89 -7.77
CA SER A 2 24.05 22.98 -6.78
C SER A 2 24.43 22.46 -5.39
N LEU A 3 25.04 23.31 -4.55
CA LEU A 3 25.40 23.03 -3.15
C LEU A 3 24.20 22.54 -2.30
N GLN A 4 22.99 22.94 -2.68
CA GLN A 4 21.75 22.52 -2.04
C GLN A 4 21.38 21.06 -2.35
N GLY A 5 21.75 20.55 -3.54
CA GLY A 5 21.56 19.15 -3.92
C GLY A 5 22.53 18.21 -3.21
N THR A 6 23.77 18.62 -2.99
CA THR A 6 24.78 17.81 -2.28
C THR A 6 24.45 17.69 -0.79
N ALA A 7 24.02 18.78 -0.14
CA ALA A 7 23.58 18.76 1.26
C ALA A 7 22.36 17.86 1.49
N ASN A 8 21.37 17.90 0.58
CA ASN A 8 20.21 17.02 0.69
C ASN A 8 20.57 15.54 0.50
N ASN A 9 21.47 15.22 -0.45
CA ASN A 9 21.91 13.85 -0.66
C ASN A 9 22.63 13.29 0.57
N ALA A 10 23.47 14.10 1.22
CA ALA A 10 24.13 13.72 2.47
C ALA A 10 23.10 13.46 3.60
N ASN A 11 22.08 14.31 3.71
CA ASN A 11 20.98 14.13 4.67
C ASN A 11 20.19 12.83 4.41
N VAL A 12 19.84 12.54 3.15
CA VAL A 12 19.13 11.29 2.77
C VAL A 12 19.94 10.06 3.19
N LEU A 13 21.25 10.06 2.93
CA LEU A 13 22.13 8.96 3.30
C LEU A 13 22.30 8.84 4.82
N GLN A 14 22.41 9.97 5.53
CA GLN A 14 22.49 9.99 6.99
C GLN A 14 21.22 9.41 7.64
N LEU A 15 20.04 9.85 7.19
CA LEU A 15 18.75 9.35 7.67
C LEU A 15 18.58 7.84 7.40
N HIS A 16 19.03 7.37 6.24
CA HIS A 16 19.03 5.94 5.91
C HIS A 16 19.93 5.12 6.87
N ARG A 17 21.16 5.58 7.15
CA ARG A 17 22.05 4.93 8.12
C ARG A 17 21.47 4.93 9.54
N GLN A 18 20.88 6.05 9.97
CA GLN A 18 20.21 6.14 11.28
C GLN A 18 19.04 5.17 11.37
N LEU A 19 18.26 5.04 10.29
CA LEU A 19 17.17 4.07 10.20
C LEU A 19 17.68 2.62 10.30
N GLU A 20 18.77 2.27 9.59
CA GLU A 20 19.41 0.95 9.68
C GLU A 20 19.86 0.65 11.12
N GLN A 21 20.55 1.58 11.76
CA GLN A 21 21.02 1.43 13.14
C GLN A 21 19.85 1.27 14.11
N ALA A 22 18.80 2.07 13.99
CA ALA A 22 17.62 2.00 14.83
C ALA A 22 16.89 0.66 14.68
N VAL A 23 16.73 0.16 13.45
CA VAL A 23 16.13 -1.14 13.17
C VAL A 23 16.98 -2.28 13.71
N THR A 24 18.29 -2.27 13.50
CA THR A 24 19.21 -3.28 14.07
C THR A 24 19.12 -3.30 15.60
N LYS A 25 19.14 -2.12 16.24
CA LYS A 25 18.99 -2.01 17.70
C LYS A 25 17.66 -2.60 18.17
N MET A 26 16.55 -2.28 17.51
CA MET A 26 15.24 -2.84 17.82
C MET A 26 15.23 -4.36 17.67
N LEU A 27 15.78 -4.91 16.58
CA LEU A 27 15.82 -6.35 16.33
C LEU A 27 16.64 -7.10 17.39
N ILE A 28 17.77 -6.54 17.83
CA ILE A 28 18.57 -7.10 18.93
C ILE A 28 17.76 -7.12 20.23
N VAL A 29 17.10 -6.02 20.59
CA VAL A 29 16.28 -5.95 21.82
C VAL A 29 15.11 -6.92 21.73
N LEU A 30 14.43 -6.96 20.59
CA LEU A 30 13.30 -7.85 20.34
C LEU A 30 13.72 -9.32 20.49
N GLY A 31 14.86 -9.72 19.91
CA GLY A 31 15.40 -11.07 20.03
C GLY A 31 15.73 -11.51 21.47
N LYS A 32 16.12 -10.57 22.35
CA LYS A 32 16.37 -10.85 23.78
C LYS A 32 15.11 -11.23 24.56
N HIS A 33 13.93 -10.86 24.06
CA HIS A 33 12.65 -11.16 24.68
C HIS A 33 12.01 -12.46 24.17
N SER A 34 12.74 -13.25 23.37
CA SER A 34 12.30 -14.56 22.85
C SER A 34 10.86 -14.52 22.30
N PRO A 35 10.60 -13.69 21.26
CA PRO A 35 9.27 -13.50 20.74
C PRO A 35 8.71 -14.80 20.14
N GLU A 36 7.42 -15.01 20.31
CA GLU A 36 6.70 -15.99 19.50
C GLU A 36 6.40 -15.37 18.13
N VAL A 37 6.72 -16.07 17.05
CA VAL A 37 6.54 -15.60 15.68
C VAL A 37 5.53 -16.49 14.98
N ILE A 38 4.51 -15.87 14.39
CA ILE A 38 3.57 -16.52 13.48
C ILE A 38 3.60 -15.73 12.18
N GLY A 39 4.46 -16.15 11.27
CA GLY A 39 4.68 -15.56 9.96
C GLY A 39 4.08 -16.40 8.83
N PHE A 40 3.84 -15.75 7.70
CA PHE A 40 3.37 -16.39 6.47
C PHE A 40 4.26 -15.91 5.31
N SER A 41 5.08 -16.81 4.79
CA SER A 41 5.92 -16.56 3.62
C SER A 41 5.08 -16.61 2.35
N ILE A 42 5.26 -15.60 1.51
CA ILE A 42 4.61 -15.46 0.20
C ILE A 42 5.73 -15.41 -0.86
N PRO A 43 5.56 -16.09 -2.01
CA PRO A 43 6.54 -16.07 -3.09
C PRO A 43 6.84 -14.65 -3.59
N SER A 44 8.06 -14.46 -4.07
CA SER A 44 8.40 -13.25 -4.82
C SER A 44 7.93 -13.43 -6.25
N PHE A 45 7.43 -12.36 -6.85
CA PHE A 45 6.97 -12.35 -8.23
C PHE A 45 8.09 -11.91 -9.15
N GLU A 46 8.17 -12.52 -10.33
CA GLU A 46 9.09 -12.15 -11.38
C GLU A 46 8.66 -10.83 -12.06
N LYS A 47 9.56 -10.23 -12.85
CA LYS A 47 9.29 -8.97 -13.56
C LYS A 47 8.18 -9.09 -14.60
N ARG A 48 8.03 -10.26 -15.23
CA ARG A 48 6.96 -10.50 -16.22
C ARG A 48 5.57 -10.52 -15.60
N GLU A 49 5.46 -10.83 -14.31
CA GLU A 49 4.18 -10.94 -13.60
C GLU A 49 3.72 -9.62 -12.99
N GLU A 50 4.41 -8.51 -13.26
CA GLU A 50 4.14 -7.23 -12.61
C GLU A 50 2.81 -6.61 -13.02
N ASP A 51 2.36 -6.86 -14.26
CA ASP A 51 1.11 -6.34 -14.84
C ASP A 51 -0.05 -7.34 -14.69
N GLU A 52 0.25 -8.56 -14.26
CA GLU A 52 -0.72 -9.64 -14.13
C GLU A 52 -1.29 -9.74 -12.71
N GLN A 53 -2.58 -10.03 -12.65
CA GLN A 53 -3.21 -10.49 -11.42
C GLN A 53 -2.75 -11.94 -11.18
N PRO A 54 -2.37 -12.33 -9.95
CA PRO A 54 -2.02 -13.71 -9.67
C PRO A 54 -3.28 -14.59 -9.74
N GLU A 55 -3.16 -15.80 -10.28
CA GLU A 55 -4.22 -16.82 -10.19
C GLU A 55 -4.14 -17.59 -8.87
N GLN A 56 -2.91 -17.88 -8.44
CA GLN A 56 -2.64 -18.57 -7.19
C GLN A 56 -1.47 -17.93 -6.44
N ILE A 57 -1.50 -17.98 -5.12
CA ILE A 57 -0.37 -17.62 -4.26
C ILE A 57 -0.26 -18.67 -3.16
N GLN A 58 0.82 -19.45 -3.19
CA GLN A 58 1.12 -20.42 -2.15
C GLN A 58 1.67 -19.72 -0.91
N VAL A 59 1.17 -20.11 0.26
CA VAL A 59 1.55 -19.55 1.55
C VAL A 59 2.20 -20.63 2.40
N GLN A 60 3.38 -20.31 2.94
CA GLN A 60 4.09 -21.23 3.83
C GLN A 60 4.17 -20.62 5.23
N PRO A 61 3.72 -21.33 6.29
CA PRO A 61 3.85 -20.84 7.65
C PRO A 61 5.33 -20.79 8.06
N VAL A 62 5.69 -19.76 8.83
CA VAL A 62 7.06 -19.54 9.33
C VAL A 62 6.99 -19.15 10.80
N ALA A 63 7.68 -19.87 11.67
CA ALA A 63 7.73 -19.59 13.11
C ALA A 63 9.11 -19.10 13.59
N ASP A 64 10.02 -18.82 12.66
CA ASP A 64 11.41 -18.47 12.96
C ASP A 64 11.61 -16.95 13.09
N PHE A 65 12.43 -16.51 14.04
CA PHE A 65 12.72 -15.09 14.25
C PHE A 65 13.44 -14.42 13.07
N SER A 66 14.16 -15.18 12.24
CA SER A 66 14.76 -14.69 10.99
C SER A 66 13.72 -14.11 10.02
N PHE A 67 12.46 -14.57 10.07
CA PHE A 67 11.35 -13.95 9.33
C PHE A 67 11.13 -12.51 9.76
N THR A 68 11.10 -12.27 11.07
CA THR A 68 10.95 -10.94 11.67
C THR A 68 12.14 -10.04 11.34
N HIS A 69 13.35 -10.59 11.45
CA HIS A 69 14.57 -9.88 11.08
C HIS A 69 14.51 -9.43 9.61
N THR A 70 14.20 -10.36 8.70
CA THR A 70 14.09 -10.10 7.27
C THR A 70 12.98 -9.08 6.98
N ALA A 71 11.80 -9.23 7.58
CA ALA A 71 10.67 -8.35 7.36
C ALA A 71 11.00 -6.88 7.68
N PHE A 72 11.70 -6.64 8.79
CA PHE A 72 11.99 -5.30 9.26
C PHE A 72 13.27 -4.69 8.67
N SER A 73 14.22 -5.48 8.16
CA SER A 73 15.52 -4.97 7.66
C SER A 73 15.70 -5.04 6.14
N GLN A 74 14.98 -5.91 5.44
CA GLN A 74 15.16 -6.10 4.01
C GLN A 74 14.35 -5.07 3.21
N TRP A 75 15.01 -3.95 2.87
CA TRP A 75 14.48 -2.95 1.92
C TRP A 75 15.48 -2.61 0.81
N LEU A 76 16.59 -3.34 0.70
CA LEU A 76 17.49 -3.28 -0.44
C LEU A 76 17.22 -4.49 -1.34
N ALA A 77 16.88 -4.21 -2.60
CA ALA A 77 16.64 -5.22 -3.62
C ALA A 77 17.98 -5.88 -4.04
N PRO A 78 18.04 -7.21 -4.07
CA PRO A 78 19.12 -7.90 -4.77
C PRO A 78 19.19 -7.52 -6.25
N VAL A 79 20.37 -7.69 -6.86
CA VAL A 79 20.54 -7.49 -8.30
C VAL A 79 19.57 -8.41 -9.06
N GLY A 80 18.85 -7.85 -10.03
CA GLY A 80 17.90 -8.60 -10.85
C GLY A 80 16.51 -8.80 -10.23
N ALA A 81 16.30 -8.46 -8.96
CA ALA A 81 15.01 -8.61 -8.29
C ALA A 81 13.92 -7.72 -8.91
N ASN A 82 12.67 -8.12 -8.72
CA ASN A 82 11.51 -7.29 -8.99
C ASN A 82 11.43 -6.17 -7.94
N THR A 83 11.53 -4.92 -8.38
CA THR A 83 11.49 -3.73 -7.52
C THR A 83 10.14 -3.01 -7.56
N ARG A 84 9.25 -3.41 -8.47
CA ARG A 84 7.93 -2.81 -8.65
C ARG A 84 6.91 -3.40 -7.68
N LEU A 85 6.99 -4.71 -7.44
CA LEU A 85 6.11 -5.42 -6.53
C LEU A 85 6.69 -5.45 -5.11
N VAL A 86 5.98 -4.78 -4.20
CA VAL A 86 6.39 -4.68 -2.80
C VAL A 86 6.20 -6.03 -2.09
N LYS A 87 7.31 -6.69 -1.72
CA LYS A 87 7.29 -7.88 -0.86
C LYS A 87 6.59 -7.59 0.48
N ARG A 88 5.66 -8.45 0.87
CA ARG A 88 4.85 -8.35 2.10
C ARG A 88 5.29 -9.45 3.07
N TYR A 89 5.16 -9.16 4.35
CA TYR A 89 5.51 -10.09 5.43
C TYR A 89 4.32 -10.19 6.39
N PRO A 90 3.22 -10.85 5.98
CA PRO A 90 2.10 -11.09 6.87
C PRO A 90 2.53 -11.93 8.06
N GLY A 91 2.18 -11.49 9.26
CA GLY A 91 2.45 -12.23 10.47
C GLY A 91 2.19 -11.42 11.73
N VAL A 92 2.45 -12.05 12.87
CA VAL A 92 2.42 -11.45 14.19
C VAL A 92 3.66 -11.86 14.96
N VAL A 93 4.18 -10.91 15.75
CA VAL A 93 5.30 -11.10 16.67
C VAL A 93 4.77 -10.83 18.06
N ILE A 94 4.71 -11.85 18.90
CA ILE A 94 4.05 -11.81 20.21
C ILE A 94 5.12 -11.78 21.30
N LEU A 95 4.97 -10.84 22.23
CA LEU A 95 5.89 -10.61 23.33
C LEU A 95 5.11 -10.54 24.63
N SER A 96 5.56 -11.28 25.65
CA SER A 96 4.97 -11.21 27.00
C SER A 96 5.52 -10.05 27.83
N SER A 97 6.62 -9.42 27.40
CA SER A 97 7.29 -8.31 28.09
C SER A 97 8.14 -7.47 27.10
N GLY A 98 8.79 -6.41 27.59
CA GLY A 98 9.71 -5.59 26.78
C GLY A 98 9.11 -4.35 26.14
N GLU A 99 7.82 -4.07 26.38
CA GLU A 99 7.12 -2.90 25.82
C GLU A 99 7.84 -1.58 26.09
N GLN A 100 8.33 -1.38 27.31
CA GLN A 100 8.99 -0.14 27.74
C GLN A 100 10.32 0.11 27.01
N GLN A 101 10.98 -0.95 26.55
CA GLN A 101 12.24 -0.84 25.78
C GLN A 101 11.98 -0.77 24.27
N ILE A 102 10.99 -1.51 23.78
CA ILE A 102 10.76 -1.69 22.33
C ILE A 102 9.88 -0.59 21.74
N ILE A 103 8.84 -0.13 22.45
CA ILE A 103 7.92 0.91 21.93
C ILE A 103 8.63 2.24 21.60
N PRO A 104 9.55 2.74 22.45
CA PRO A 104 10.33 3.93 22.10
C PRO A 104 11.17 3.72 20.82
N LEU A 105 11.74 2.53 20.62
CA LEU A 105 12.51 2.20 19.41
C LEU A 105 11.60 2.15 18.17
N ILE A 106 10.40 1.56 18.28
CA ILE A 106 9.41 1.56 17.19
C ILE A 106 9.01 2.99 16.83
N SER A 107 8.78 3.84 17.83
CA SER A 107 8.41 5.24 17.64
C SER A 107 9.51 6.01 16.92
N GLU A 108 10.76 5.83 17.34
CA GLU A 108 11.94 6.43 16.72
C GLU A 108 12.14 5.94 15.27
N ILE A 109 12.04 4.64 15.03
CA ILE A 109 12.09 4.07 13.67
C ILE A 109 11.01 4.69 12.79
N ASN A 110 9.78 4.76 13.29
CA ASN A 110 8.67 5.35 12.53
C ASN A 110 8.93 6.84 12.24
N ARG A 111 9.47 7.62 13.19
CA ARG A 111 9.86 9.02 12.96
C ARG A 111 10.94 9.13 11.87
N LEU A 112 12.01 8.35 11.96
CA LEU A 112 13.09 8.30 10.96
C LEU A 112 12.56 7.91 9.57
N LYS A 113 11.58 6.99 9.50
CA LYS A 113 10.92 6.63 8.23
C LYS A 113 10.18 7.81 7.60
N ASP A 114 9.52 8.65 8.39
CA ASP A 114 8.85 9.85 7.86
C ASP A 114 9.86 10.90 7.39
N GLU A 115 10.92 11.11 8.17
CA GLU A 115 11.99 12.05 7.83
C GLU A 115 12.73 11.63 6.56
N PHE A 116 13.07 10.34 6.46
CA PHE A 116 13.65 9.77 5.25
C PHE A 116 12.72 9.96 4.04
N ALA A 117 11.43 9.62 4.17
CA ALA A 117 10.45 9.83 3.10
C ALA A 117 10.32 11.30 2.70
N LYS A 118 10.35 12.22 3.67
CA LYS A 118 10.28 13.66 3.45
C LYS A 118 11.54 14.19 2.76
N ALA A 119 12.72 13.79 3.20
CA ALA A 119 14.00 14.19 2.60
C ALA A 119 14.11 13.71 1.15
N VAL A 120 13.67 12.48 0.87
CA VAL A 120 13.56 11.97 -0.50
C VAL A 120 12.58 12.81 -1.32
N ARG A 121 11.41 13.20 -0.79
CA ARG A 121 10.45 14.03 -1.54
C ARG A 121 10.95 15.45 -1.82
N LEU A 122 11.60 16.09 -0.85
CA LEU A 122 12.07 17.48 -0.97
C LEU A 122 13.32 17.62 -1.85
N GLY A 123 14.13 16.56 -1.94
CA GLY A 123 15.37 16.56 -2.71
C GLY A 123 15.23 16.68 -4.22
N PHE A 124 14.04 16.42 -4.77
CA PHE A 124 13.90 16.14 -6.19
C PHE A 124 12.68 16.84 -6.79
N LYS A 125 12.88 17.52 -7.94
CA LYS A 125 11.87 18.38 -8.59
C LYS A 125 10.68 17.59 -9.14
N ASN A 126 10.88 16.33 -9.54
CA ASN A 126 9.82 15.47 -10.05
C ASN A 126 10.02 14.00 -9.60
N ARG A 127 8.95 13.21 -9.61
CA ARG A 127 8.96 11.82 -9.11
C ARG A 127 9.95 10.91 -9.83
N GLN A 128 10.15 11.11 -11.13
CA GLN A 128 11.05 10.29 -11.94
C GLN A 128 12.52 10.54 -11.56
N SER A 129 12.93 11.81 -11.51
CA SER A 129 14.25 12.21 -11.03
C SER A 129 14.48 11.84 -9.57
N ALA A 130 13.41 11.80 -8.75
CA ALA A 130 13.50 11.33 -7.38
C ALA A 130 13.89 9.87 -7.30
N HIS A 131 13.29 9.02 -8.13
CA HIS A 131 13.59 7.61 -8.18
C HIS A 131 15.02 7.35 -8.68
N GLU A 132 15.39 7.96 -9.80
CA GLU A 132 16.73 7.78 -10.41
C GLU A 132 17.85 8.28 -9.50
N ASN A 133 17.69 9.45 -8.88
CA ASN A 133 18.72 9.98 -8.00
C ASN A 133 18.77 9.25 -6.66
N LEU A 134 17.65 8.79 -6.12
CA LEU A 134 17.65 7.96 -4.92
C LEU A 134 18.45 6.67 -5.13
N HIS A 135 18.34 6.03 -6.30
CA HIS A 135 19.14 4.84 -6.62
C HIS A 135 20.64 5.13 -6.85
N LYS A 136 21.02 6.37 -7.17
CA LYS A 136 22.43 6.78 -7.18
C LYS A 136 23.00 6.93 -5.76
N ILE A 137 22.17 7.35 -4.80
CA ILE A 137 22.59 7.57 -3.41
C ILE A 137 22.58 6.24 -2.64
N ILE A 138 21.51 5.45 -2.80
CA ILE A 138 21.32 4.16 -2.14
C ILE A 138 20.89 3.14 -3.21
N PRO A 139 21.84 2.43 -3.85
CA PRO A 139 21.54 1.42 -4.85
C PRO A 139 20.59 0.34 -4.32
N GLY A 140 19.61 -0.05 -5.12
CA GLY A 140 18.65 -1.10 -4.78
C GLY A 140 17.56 -0.73 -3.76
N ILE A 141 17.50 0.51 -3.26
CA ILE A 141 16.50 0.89 -2.25
C ILE A 141 15.04 0.73 -2.71
N LEU A 142 14.28 -0.02 -1.93
CA LEU A 142 12.83 -0.20 -2.07
C LEU A 142 12.14 0.79 -1.14
N LEU A 143 11.97 2.04 -1.61
CA LEU A 143 11.46 3.16 -0.78
C LEU A 143 10.16 2.82 -0.02
N GLN A 144 9.23 2.09 -0.64
CA GLN A 144 7.99 1.67 0.00
C GLN A 144 8.21 0.68 1.16
N GLN A 145 9.21 -0.20 1.06
CA GLN A 145 9.58 -1.11 2.15
C GLN A 145 10.36 -0.41 3.26
N ALA A 146 11.24 0.53 2.88
CA ALA A 146 11.98 1.34 3.85
C ALA A 146 11.03 2.21 4.69
N THR A 147 9.94 2.71 4.12
CA THR A 147 9.08 3.73 4.77
C THR A 147 7.78 3.19 5.38
N ARG A 148 7.40 1.92 5.14
CA ARG A 148 6.21 1.32 5.77
C ARG A 148 6.34 1.25 7.29
N LYS A 149 5.30 1.67 8.01
CA LYS A 149 5.30 1.78 9.48
C LYS A 149 5.29 0.43 10.17
N ILE A 150 5.99 0.36 11.31
CA ILE A 150 5.90 -0.77 12.23
C ILE A 150 4.72 -0.49 13.16
N HIS A 151 3.77 -1.42 13.19
CA HIS A 151 2.60 -1.33 14.05
C HIS A 151 2.78 -2.21 15.28
N HIS A 152 2.34 -1.69 16.43
CA HIS A 152 2.31 -2.45 17.67
C HIS A 152 0.97 -2.28 18.40
N LEU A 153 0.68 -3.20 19.31
CA LEU A 153 -0.48 -3.17 20.20
C LEU A 153 -0.07 -3.65 21.59
N VAL A 154 -0.52 -2.95 22.64
CA VAL A 154 -0.32 -3.36 24.05
C VAL A 154 -1.66 -3.79 24.62
N GLN A 155 -2.02 -5.05 24.38
CA GLN A 155 -3.28 -5.63 24.86
C GLN A 155 -3.29 -7.14 24.65
N THR A 156 -4.00 -7.86 25.51
CA THR A 156 -4.44 -9.22 25.20
C THR A 156 -5.47 -9.22 24.07
N VAL A 157 -5.16 -9.94 23.00
CA VAL A 157 -5.97 -10.06 21.80
C VAL A 157 -6.74 -11.38 21.83
N SER A 158 -8.03 -11.32 21.51
CA SER A 158 -8.87 -12.51 21.41
C SER A 158 -8.51 -13.32 20.18
N SER A 159 -8.45 -12.67 19.01
CA SER A 159 -7.99 -13.32 17.80
C SER A 159 -7.38 -12.39 16.76
N VAL A 160 -6.46 -12.95 15.97
CA VAL A 160 -5.91 -12.31 14.76
C VAL A 160 -6.30 -13.14 13.55
N ASN A 161 -6.93 -12.52 12.55
CA ASN A 161 -7.43 -13.21 11.37
C ASN A 161 -6.75 -12.68 10.12
N PHE A 162 -5.99 -13.52 9.43
CA PHE A 162 -5.36 -13.17 8.15
C PHE A 162 -6.26 -13.57 6.97
N TYR A 163 -6.29 -12.74 5.92
CA TYR A 163 -7.10 -12.98 4.72
C TYR A 163 -6.56 -12.22 3.51
N TRP A 164 -6.99 -12.62 2.32
CA TRP A 164 -6.72 -11.94 1.06
C TRP A 164 -7.80 -10.89 0.76
N ALA A 165 -7.39 -9.70 0.34
CA ALA A 165 -8.30 -8.61 0.02
C ALA A 165 -8.13 -8.10 -1.42
N HIS A 166 -9.26 -7.95 -2.10
CA HIS A 166 -9.38 -7.21 -3.36
C HIS A 166 -10.01 -5.86 -3.07
N ARG A 167 -9.18 -4.81 -3.02
CA ARG A 167 -9.67 -3.45 -2.81
C ARG A 167 -9.53 -2.68 -4.11
N PRO A 168 -10.61 -2.26 -4.77
CA PRO A 168 -10.48 -1.39 -5.93
C PRO A 168 -9.79 -0.08 -5.50
N MET A 169 -8.83 0.37 -6.30
CA MET A 169 -8.26 1.71 -6.14
C MET A 169 -9.16 2.67 -6.88
N VAL A 170 -9.89 3.49 -6.12
CA VAL A 170 -10.77 4.52 -6.66
C VAL A 170 -10.13 5.88 -6.38
N LYS A 171 -9.93 6.66 -7.42
CA LYS A 171 -9.44 8.04 -7.33
C LYS A 171 -10.41 8.96 -8.07
N GLU A 172 -10.86 10.00 -7.40
CA GLU A 172 -11.65 11.04 -8.04
C GLU A 172 -10.74 11.99 -8.83
N ILE A 173 -11.17 12.37 -10.03
CA ILE A 173 -10.42 13.22 -10.96
C ILE A 173 -11.34 14.35 -11.42
N THR A 174 -10.86 15.59 -11.41
CA THR A 174 -11.61 16.73 -11.95
C THR A 174 -11.54 16.76 -13.47
N LYS A 175 -12.46 17.47 -14.14
CA LYS A 175 -12.43 17.59 -15.61
C LYS A 175 -11.12 18.22 -16.10
N GLU A 176 -10.64 19.23 -15.38
CA GLU A 176 -9.39 19.94 -15.69
C GLU A 176 -8.18 19.00 -15.57
N GLN A 177 -8.15 18.17 -14.51
CA GLN A 177 -7.12 17.16 -14.33
C GLN A 177 -7.17 16.09 -15.43
N ALA A 178 -8.37 15.65 -15.81
CA ALA A 178 -8.56 14.66 -16.86
C ALA A 178 -8.07 15.17 -18.23
N LEU A 179 -8.39 16.42 -18.59
CA LEU A 179 -7.90 17.06 -19.81
C LEU A 179 -6.37 17.19 -19.80
N ALA A 180 -5.79 17.69 -18.71
CA ALA A 180 -4.34 17.82 -18.57
C ALA A 180 -3.61 16.46 -18.64
N ASP A 181 -4.22 15.39 -18.13
CA ASP A 181 -3.66 14.04 -18.19
C ASP A 181 -3.79 13.37 -19.58
N ILE A 182 -4.73 13.82 -20.42
CA ILE A 182 -4.79 13.45 -21.84
C ILE A 182 -3.67 14.15 -22.61
N ASP A 183 -3.51 15.45 -22.41
CA ASP A 183 -2.46 16.24 -23.08
C ASP A 183 -1.05 15.73 -22.74
N ARG A 184 -0.79 15.45 -21.46
CA ARG A 184 0.49 14.85 -21.03
C ARG A 184 0.72 13.46 -21.61
N ALA A 185 -0.35 12.70 -21.91
CA ALA A 185 -0.20 11.37 -22.50
C ALA A 185 0.31 11.44 -23.95
N LEU A 186 -0.02 12.51 -24.69
CA LEU A 186 0.51 12.76 -26.03
C LEU A 186 2.01 13.02 -26.01
N GLU A 187 2.46 13.88 -25.09
CA GLU A 187 3.87 14.24 -24.96
C GLU A 187 4.74 13.05 -24.57
N SER A 188 4.20 12.13 -23.77
CA SER A 188 4.96 11.02 -23.17
C SER A 188 5.11 9.76 -24.04
N LYS A 189 4.70 9.77 -25.32
CA LYS A 189 4.79 8.63 -26.27
C LYS A 189 4.47 7.28 -25.61
N ARG A 190 3.34 7.19 -24.89
CA ARG A 190 2.97 5.96 -24.21
C ARG A 190 2.68 4.83 -25.20
N TYR A 191 3.00 3.61 -24.79
CA TYR A 191 2.85 2.38 -25.56
C TYR A 191 1.42 2.14 -26.11
N ASP A 192 0.38 2.65 -25.45
CA ASP A 192 -1.01 2.55 -25.92
C ASP A 192 -1.33 3.43 -27.14
N LEU A 193 -0.41 4.33 -27.50
CA LEU A 193 -0.47 5.19 -28.68
C LEU A 193 0.63 4.85 -29.70
N THR A 194 1.58 3.95 -29.39
CA THR A 194 2.73 3.68 -30.28
C THR A 194 2.37 2.91 -31.54
N MET A 195 1.22 2.21 -31.55
CA MET A 195 0.72 1.48 -32.72
C MET A 195 -0.15 2.37 -33.64
N LEU A 196 -0.42 3.62 -33.26
CA LEU A 196 -1.27 4.53 -34.01
C LEU A 196 -0.43 5.55 -34.80
N ASN A 197 -0.91 5.92 -35.97
CA ASN A 197 -0.33 7.02 -36.74
C ASN A 197 -0.72 8.39 -36.13
N LYS A 198 -0.05 9.46 -36.57
CA LYS A 198 -0.27 10.80 -36.01
C LYS A 198 -1.73 11.27 -36.09
N THR A 199 -2.38 11.01 -37.22
CA THR A 199 -3.78 11.41 -37.46
C THR A 199 -4.73 10.65 -36.54
N GLU A 200 -4.53 9.34 -36.37
CA GLU A 200 -5.32 8.50 -35.46
C GLU A 200 -5.16 8.94 -34.00
N ILE A 201 -3.95 9.32 -33.59
CA ILE A 201 -3.67 9.86 -32.26
C ILE A 201 -4.44 11.17 -32.04
N GLU A 202 -4.41 12.08 -33.02
CA GLU A 202 -5.12 13.36 -32.95
C GLU A 202 -6.64 13.15 -32.88
N GLN A 203 -7.20 12.31 -33.76
CA GLN A 203 -8.63 11.97 -33.77
C GLN A 203 -9.08 11.34 -32.46
N ARG A 204 -8.33 10.35 -31.96
CA ARG A 204 -8.63 9.70 -30.67
C ARG A 204 -8.62 10.72 -29.54
N THR A 205 -7.61 11.57 -29.48
CA THR A 205 -7.49 12.60 -28.43
C THR A 205 -8.65 13.59 -28.47
N GLN A 206 -9.01 14.08 -29.66
CA GLN A 206 -10.16 14.97 -29.82
C GLN A 206 -11.46 14.31 -29.38
N HIS A 207 -11.65 13.03 -29.72
CA HIS A 207 -12.78 12.25 -29.26
C HIS A 207 -12.81 12.14 -27.73
N GLU A 208 -11.70 11.78 -27.10
CA GLU A 208 -11.58 11.66 -25.63
C GLU A 208 -11.87 12.99 -24.92
N LYS A 209 -11.35 14.12 -25.45
CA LYS A 209 -11.66 15.46 -24.92
C LYS A 209 -13.14 15.82 -25.08
N SER A 210 -13.74 15.47 -26.22
CA SER A 210 -15.16 15.66 -26.49
C SER A 210 -16.03 14.90 -25.48
N LEU A 211 -15.68 13.63 -25.18
CA LEU A 211 -16.36 12.84 -24.16
C LEU A 211 -16.32 13.52 -22.78
N ILE A 212 -15.15 14.03 -22.36
CA ILE A 212 -15.01 14.74 -21.08
C ILE A 212 -15.83 16.03 -21.04
N SER A 213 -15.85 16.79 -22.14
CA SER A 213 -16.60 18.05 -22.21
C SER A 213 -18.12 17.85 -22.08
N ARG A 214 -18.63 16.68 -22.51
CA ARG A 214 -20.06 16.32 -22.44
C ARG A 214 -20.51 15.80 -21.08
N ILE A 215 -19.58 15.59 -20.15
CA ILE A 215 -19.91 15.14 -18.80
C ILE A 215 -20.75 16.23 -18.12
N PRO A 216 -21.89 15.89 -17.48
CA PRO A 216 -22.70 16.85 -16.74
C PRO A 216 -21.94 17.56 -15.61
N ALA A 217 -22.47 18.68 -15.09
CA ALA A 217 -21.83 19.43 -14.00
C ALA A 217 -21.94 18.74 -12.64
N ASP A 218 -22.99 17.93 -12.45
CA ASP A 218 -23.30 17.12 -11.27
C ASP A 218 -22.66 15.73 -11.28
N ALA A 219 -21.90 15.44 -12.33
CA ALA A 219 -21.21 14.17 -12.54
C ALA A 219 -19.72 14.25 -12.17
N ARG A 220 -19.16 13.12 -11.73
CA ARG A 220 -17.74 13.01 -11.34
C ARG A 220 -17.03 11.97 -12.17
N ILE A 221 -15.75 12.22 -12.48
CA ILE A 221 -14.87 11.23 -13.09
C ILE A 221 -14.17 10.47 -11.98
N ILE A 222 -14.27 9.15 -12.00
CA ILE A 222 -13.52 8.27 -11.13
C ILE A 222 -12.58 7.40 -11.96
N GLU A 223 -11.34 7.31 -11.53
CA GLU A 223 -10.41 6.30 -11.98
C GLU A 223 -10.54 5.09 -11.06
N ARG A 224 -11.02 3.97 -11.59
CA ARG A 224 -11.21 2.73 -10.85
C ARG A 224 -10.30 1.65 -11.42
N ARG A 225 -9.28 1.29 -10.65
CA ARG A 225 -8.33 0.22 -11.01
C ARG A 225 -8.51 -0.97 -10.08
N ILE A 226 -8.40 -2.17 -10.62
CA ILE A 226 -8.36 -3.39 -9.81
C ILE A 226 -6.98 -3.47 -9.16
N ALA A 227 -6.92 -3.30 -7.83
CA ALA A 227 -5.66 -3.52 -7.13
C ALA A 227 -5.28 -5.00 -7.18
N ARG A 228 -3.98 -5.26 -7.28
CA ARG A 228 -3.44 -6.60 -7.05
C ARG A 228 -3.83 -7.08 -5.66
N VAL A 229 -4.22 -8.35 -5.53
CA VAL A 229 -4.62 -8.94 -4.24
C VAL A 229 -3.54 -8.74 -3.17
N GLN A 230 -3.97 -8.45 -1.94
CA GLN A 230 -3.04 -8.16 -0.83
C GLN A 230 -3.42 -8.93 0.44
N PRO A 231 -2.44 -9.39 1.22
CA PRO A 231 -2.72 -9.97 2.52
C PRO A 231 -3.11 -8.85 3.50
N CYS A 232 -4.14 -9.11 4.30
CA CYS A 232 -4.65 -8.24 5.35
C CYS A 232 -4.80 -9.03 6.65
N TYR A 233 -4.91 -8.31 7.75
CA TYR A 233 -5.30 -8.91 9.03
C TYR A 233 -6.33 -8.06 9.75
N ASP A 234 -7.15 -8.73 10.54
CA ASP A 234 -8.06 -8.14 11.51
C ASP A 234 -7.64 -8.52 12.93
N ILE A 235 -7.70 -7.56 13.84
CA ILE A 235 -7.45 -7.79 15.27
C ILE A 235 -8.78 -7.68 16.00
N TRP A 236 -9.09 -8.70 16.81
CA TRP A 236 -10.30 -8.76 17.62
C TRP A 236 -9.93 -8.82 19.10
N ILE A 237 -10.56 -7.97 19.89
CA ILE A 237 -10.37 -7.91 21.35
C ILE A 237 -11.64 -8.35 22.04
N LYS A 238 -11.50 -8.92 23.23
CA LYS A 238 -12.62 -9.31 24.07
C LYS A 238 -12.50 -8.54 25.38
N ALA A 239 -13.45 -7.64 25.63
CA ALA A 239 -13.52 -6.92 26.90
C ALA A 239 -13.81 -7.90 28.04
N SER A 240 -13.33 -7.59 29.24
CA SER A 240 -13.60 -8.40 30.43
C SER A 240 -15.11 -8.52 30.64
N GLY A 241 -15.62 -9.74 30.78
CA GLY A 241 -17.04 -10.02 30.98
C GLY A 241 -17.92 -10.05 29.71
N SER A 242 -17.42 -9.62 28.54
CA SER A 242 -18.19 -9.73 27.29
C SER A 242 -18.17 -11.16 26.74
N LYS A 243 -19.30 -11.66 26.24
CA LYS A 243 -19.34 -12.91 25.47
C LYS A 243 -18.85 -12.73 24.02
N THR A 244 -18.97 -11.51 23.48
CA THR A 244 -18.66 -11.20 22.08
C THR A 244 -17.32 -10.45 21.95
N ALA A 245 -16.55 -10.84 20.93
CA ALA A 245 -15.33 -10.12 20.56
C ALA A 245 -15.69 -8.92 19.66
N THR A 246 -14.97 -7.81 19.83
CA THR A 246 -15.11 -6.61 19.01
C THR A 246 -13.88 -6.44 18.14
N LYS A 247 -14.09 -6.08 16.87
CA LYS A 247 -13.01 -5.81 15.92
C LYS A 247 -12.36 -4.47 16.26
N LEU A 248 -11.09 -4.52 16.63
CA LEU A 248 -10.29 -3.32 16.91
C LEU A 248 -9.92 -2.59 15.61
N GLY A 249 -9.63 -3.33 14.55
CA GLY A 249 -9.35 -2.76 13.24
C GLY A 249 -8.86 -3.76 12.20
N SER A 250 -8.76 -3.27 10.95
CA SER A 250 -8.20 -3.98 9.80
C SER A 250 -6.98 -3.23 9.27
N LYS A 251 -5.92 -3.95 8.91
CA LYS A 251 -4.74 -3.37 8.26
C LYS A 251 -4.20 -4.29 7.17
N ASN A 252 -3.51 -3.69 6.21
CA ASN A 252 -2.73 -4.44 5.23
C ASN A 252 -1.55 -5.10 5.94
N ALA A 253 -1.35 -6.40 5.71
CA ALA A 253 -0.31 -7.21 6.34
C ALA A 253 1.05 -7.00 5.64
N SER A 254 1.52 -5.76 5.65
CA SER A 254 2.76 -5.36 4.97
C SER A 254 4.00 -5.78 5.73
N LEU A 255 3.91 -5.67 7.06
CA LEU A 255 4.88 -6.10 8.05
C LEU A 255 4.14 -6.91 9.10
N PRO A 256 4.87 -7.75 9.86
CA PRO A 256 4.31 -8.37 11.04
C PRO A 256 3.87 -7.30 12.04
N VAL A 257 2.70 -7.49 12.66
CA VAL A 257 2.28 -6.64 13.77
C VAL A 257 2.92 -7.15 15.06
N ILE A 258 3.42 -6.23 15.88
CA ILE A 258 4.00 -6.57 17.18
C ILE A 258 2.90 -6.49 18.25
N ILE A 259 2.67 -7.55 19.01
CA ILE A 259 1.66 -7.58 20.07
C ILE A 259 2.36 -7.83 21.40
N PHE A 260 2.25 -6.87 22.31
CA PHE A 260 2.65 -7.02 23.71
C PHE A 260 1.43 -7.53 24.50
N GLY A 261 1.46 -8.80 24.89
CA GLY A 261 0.35 -9.50 25.54
C GLY A 261 0.17 -10.92 25.01
N LYS A 262 -1.02 -11.48 25.24
CA LYS A 262 -1.39 -12.82 24.76
C LYS A 262 -2.29 -12.74 23.54
N VAL A 263 -2.19 -13.70 22.64
CA VAL A 263 -3.12 -13.90 21.52
C VAL A 263 -3.87 -15.21 21.76
N GLY A 264 -5.20 -15.14 21.85
CA GLY A 264 -6.03 -16.33 22.13
C GLY A 264 -6.12 -17.30 20.96
N ARG A 265 -6.46 -16.81 19.78
CA ARG A 265 -6.57 -17.60 18.54
C ARG A 265 -5.96 -16.87 17.36
N TYR A 266 -5.32 -17.61 16.46
CA TYR A 266 -4.92 -17.10 15.15
C TYR A 266 -5.63 -17.89 14.06
N ASN A 267 -6.22 -17.19 13.10
CA ASN A 267 -6.66 -17.79 11.84
C ASN A 267 -5.61 -17.43 10.79
N GLY A 268 -4.85 -18.44 10.35
CA GLY A 268 -3.71 -18.25 9.45
C GLY A 268 -4.09 -17.77 8.05
N LEU A 269 -3.10 -17.32 7.29
CA LEU A 269 -3.29 -16.95 5.90
C LEU A 269 -3.26 -18.22 5.03
N SER A 270 -4.38 -18.57 4.41
CA SER A 270 -4.46 -19.69 3.47
C SER A 270 -3.83 -19.33 2.12
N ASP A 271 -3.56 -20.34 1.31
CA ASP A 271 -3.28 -20.15 -0.11
C ASP A 271 -4.36 -19.29 -0.76
N TYR A 272 -3.94 -18.40 -1.65
CA TYR A 272 -4.85 -17.65 -2.49
C TYR A 272 -5.15 -18.48 -3.74
N CYS A 273 -6.42 -18.65 -4.03
CA CYS A 273 -6.91 -19.03 -5.34
C CYS A 273 -7.85 -17.92 -5.80
N ARG A 274 -7.63 -17.40 -7.02
CA ARG A 274 -8.49 -16.36 -7.56
C ARG A 274 -9.94 -16.84 -7.53
N PRO A 275 -10.86 -16.08 -6.92
CA PRO A 275 -12.27 -16.42 -6.99
C PRO A 275 -12.69 -16.45 -8.45
N VAL A 276 -13.33 -17.53 -8.89
CA VAL A 276 -14.09 -17.54 -10.15
C VAL A 276 -15.03 -16.34 -10.08
N GLU A 277 -15.02 -15.48 -11.10
CA GLU A 277 -15.87 -14.29 -11.17
C GLU A 277 -17.32 -14.70 -10.90
N LYS A 278 -17.76 -14.52 -9.65
CA LYS A 278 -19.19 -14.51 -9.39
C LYS A 278 -19.67 -13.25 -10.08
N LYS A 279 -20.50 -13.41 -11.12
CA LYS A 279 -21.32 -12.30 -11.64
C LYS A 279 -21.81 -11.55 -10.42
N LEU A 280 -21.31 -10.34 -10.20
CA LEU A 280 -21.78 -9.52 -9.10
C LEU A 280 -23.30 -9.46 -9.30
N GLY A 281 -24.07 -10.06 -8.38
CA GLY A 281 -25.49 -9.74 -8.27
C GLY A 281 -25.59 -8.22 -8.14
N PRO A 282 -26.70 -7.60 -8.59
CA PRO A 282 -26.79 -6.15 -8.76
C PRO A 282 -26.43 -5.45 -7.44
N GLN A 283 -25.16 -5.07 -7.29
CA GLN A 283 -24.71 -4.25 -6.19
C GLN A 283 -25.30 -2.88 -6.46
N GLU A 284 -25.99 -2.34 -5.45
CA GLU A 284 -26.73 -1.08 -5.46
C GLU A 284 -26.14 -0.09 -6.44
N SER A 285 -26.91 0.18 -7.50
CA SER A 285 -26.53 0.88 -8.70
C SER A 285 -26.08 2.31 -8.40
N ILE A 286 -24.80 2.50 -8.16
CA ILE A 286 -24.13 3.66 -8.73
C ILE A 286 -24.15 3.41 -10.23
N ILE A 287 -24.87 4.24 -10.99
CA ILE A 287 -24.84 4.21 -12.45
C ILE A 287 -23.45 4.69 -12.85
N GLU A 288 -22.50 3.75 -12.88
CA GLU A 288 -21.16 3.96 -13.40
C GLU A 288 -21.18 3.64 -14.88
N SER A 289 -21.02 4.66 -15.73
CA SER A 289 -20.81 4.45 -17.16
C SER A 289 -19.32 4.57 -17.47
N GLU A 290 -18.78 3.62 -18.21
CA GLU A 290 -17.39 3.68 -18.67
C GLU A 290 -17.16 4.94 -19.53
N LEU A 291 -16.13 5.71 -19.19
CA LEU A 291 -15.74 6.91 -19.92
C LEU A 291 -14.58 6.61 -20.87
N LEU A 292 -13.48 6.07 -20.33
CA LEU A 292 -12.26 5.74 -21.09
C LEU A 292 -11.60 4.48 -20.54
N THR A 293 -11.67 3.38 -21.30
CA THR A 293 -11.09 2.07 -20.95
C THR A 293 -9.59 2.14 -20.66
N ARG A 294 -8.81 2.79 -21.55
CA ARG A 294 -7.34 2.84 -21.45
C ARG A 294 -6.81 3.56 -20.21
N LYS A 295 -7.66 4.38 -19.58
CA LYS A 295 -7.37 5.11 -18.34
C LYS A 295 -8.13 4.53 -17.15
N SER A 296 -8.99 3.53 -17.37
CA SER A 296 -9.92 2.98 -16.38
C SER A 296 -10.79 4.07 -15.74
N TRP A 297 -11.27 5.02 -16.55
CA TRP A 297 -12.11 6.13 -16.12
C TRP A 297 -13.59 5.80 -16.31
N PHE A 298 -14.38 6.14 -15.31
CA PHE A 298 -15.84 5.97 -15.28
C PHE A 298 -16.47 7.30 -14.87
N VAL A 299 -17.72 7.52 -15.29
CA VAL A 299 -18.56 8.62 -14.82
C VAL A 299 -19.53 8.08 -13.78
N THR A 300 -19.62 8.76 -12.65
CA THR A 300 -20.59 8.47 -11.60
C THR A 300 -21.48 9.70 -11.35
N MET A 301 -22.78 9.47 -11.19
CA MET A 301 -23.74 10.49 -10.76
C MET A 301 -23.72 10.62 -9.24
N GLN A 302 -23.82 11.84 -8.70
CA GLN A 302 -24.02 11.98 -7.26
C GLN A 302 -25.33 11.31 -6.83
N PRO A 303 -25.34 10.49 -5.75
CA PRO A 303 -26.61 10.18 -5.10
C PRO A 303 -27.20 11.50 -4.62
N LYS A 304 -28.45 11.82 -5.00
CA LYS A 304 -29.18 12.97 -4.47
C LYS A 304 -29.07 12.91 -2.95
N LYS A 305 -28.43 13.91 -2.31
CA LYS A 305 -28.52 14.07 -0.86
C LYS A 305 -30.01 14.02 -0.52
N LYS A 306 -30.46 13.01 0.24
CA LYS A 306 -31.78 13.06 0.85
C LYS A 306 -31.82 14.36 1.64
N SER A 307 -32.63 15.31 1.19
CA SER A 307 -32.94 16.52 1.94
C SER A 307 -33.44 16.04 3.29
N GLY A 308 -32.60 16.21 4.31
CA GLY A 308 -32.96 15.94 5.69
C GLY A 308 -34.17 16.80 6.00
N VAL A 309 -35.31 16.14 6.22
CA VAL A 309 -36.46 16.73 6.86
C VAL A 309 -35.97 17.23 8.22
N LEU A 310 -35.88 18.56 8.36
CA LEU A 310 -35.81 19.23 9.64
C LEU A 310 -37.10 18.92 10.39
N LEU A 311 -37.12 17.83 11.16
CA LEU A 311 -38.08 17.67 12.24
C LEU A 311 -37.47 18.32 13.47
N GLY A 312 -37.78 19.61 13.63
CA GLY A 312 -37.72 20.25 14.93
C GLY A 312 -38.91 19.81 15.77
N HIS A 313 -38.66 19.52 17.05
CA HIS A 313 -39.56 19.69 18.19
C HIS A 313 -38.63 19.74 19.41
N LYS A 314 -38.45 20.92 20.01
CA LYS A 314 -39.08 21.34 21.28
C LYS A 314 -38.75 20.40 22.43
#